data_AF-A0A3S4KJI3-F1
#
_entry.id   AF-A0A3S4KJI3-F1
#
_cell.length_a   1.000
_cell.length_b   1.000
_cell.length_c   1.000
_cell.angle_alpha   90.00
_cell.angle_beta   90.00
_cell.angle_gamma   90.00
#
_symmetry.space_group_name_H-M   'P 1'
#
loop_
_entity.id
_entity.type
_entity.pdbx_description
1 polymer ?
#
loop_
_entity_poly.entity_id
_entity_poly.type
_entity_poly.pdbx_seq_one_letter_code
_entity_poly.pdbx_strand_id
1 'polypeptide(L)'
;MARAVEEGARVALGGKAVEGKGYYYPPTLLLDVRQEMSIMHEETFGPVLPVVAFDTLEEAIAMANDSDYGLTSSIYTQNLNVAMKAIKGLKFGETYINRENFEAMQGFHAGWA
;
A
#
# COMPACT_ATOMS: atom_id res chain seq x y z
N MET A 1 0.44 -15.00 -3.16
CA MET A 1 1.32 -15.48 -2.07
C MET A 1 2.53 -16.25 -2.58
N ALA A 2 2.35 -17.41 -3.22
CA ALA A 2 3.46 -18.21 -3.75
C ALA A 2 4.44 -17.39 -4.62
N ARG A 3 3.90 -16.63 -5.58
CA ARG A 3 4.67 -15.70 -6.41
C ARG A 3 5.49 -14.67 -5.62
N ALA A 4 4.88 -14.01 -4.61
CA ALA A 4 5.59 -13.03 -3.78
C ALA A 4 6.77 -13.68 -3.03
N VAL A 5 6.60 -14.91 -2.54
CA VAL A 5 7.67 -15.67 -1.88
C VAL A 5 8.76 -16.07 -2.87
N GLU A 6 8.39 -16.48 -4.09
CA GLU A 6 9.33 -16.78 -5.17
C GLU A 6 10.14 -15.54 -5.62
N GLU A 7 9.53 -14.35 -5.58
CA GLU A 7 10.16 -13.07 -5.89
C GLU A 7 11.06 -12.55 -4.75
N GLY A 8 11.03 -13.22 -3.59
CA GLY A 8 11.93 -12.98 -2.46
C GLY A 8 11.28 -12.35 -1.23
N ALA A 9 9.96 -12.13 -1.22
CA ALA A 9 9.27 -11.61 -0.04
C ALA A 9 9.23 -12.65 1.08
N ARG A 10 9.38 -12.18 2.32
CA ARG A 10 9.29 -13.00 3.53
C ARG A 10 7.90 -12.87 4.16
N VAL A 11 7.25 -14.00 4.40
CA VAL A 11 6.01 -14.06 5.19
C VAL A 11 6.35 -13.90 6.66
N ALA A 12 6.00 -12.75 7.25
CA ALA A 12 6.20 -12.48 8.67
C ALA A 12 5.05 -12.98 9.55
N LEU A 13 3.83 -12.97 9.01
CA LEU A 13 2.60 -13.42 9.65
C LEU A 13 1.64 -13.99 8.60
N GLY A 14 0.87 -15.01 8.95
CA GLY A 14 -0.19 -15.54 8.07
C GLY A 14 0.35 -16.33 6.87
N GLY A 15 -0.15 -16.02 5.67
CA GLY A 15 0.33 -16.57 4.39
C GLY A 15 -0.16 -17.97 4.03
N LYS A 16 -0.98 -18.60 4.88
CA LYS A 16 -1.58 -19.92 4.62
C LYS A 16 -3.06 -19.90 4.97
N ALA A 17 -3.89 -20.45 4.08
CA ALA A 17 -5.32 -20.60 4.34
C ALA A 17 -5.56 -21.44 5.60
N VAL A 18 -6.64 -21.13 6.32
CA VAL A 18 -7.02 -21.86 7.53
C VAL A 18 -7.63 -23.21 7.13
N GLU A 19 -7.22 -24.30 7.79
CA GLU A 19 -7.83 -25.61 7.56
C GLU A 19 -9.29 -25.63 8.04
N GLY A 20 -10.16 -26.28 7.26
CA GLY A 20 -11.58 -26.44 7.60
C GLY A 20 -12.51 -25.99 6.49
N LYS A 21 -13.81 -25.85 6.82
CA LYS A 21 -14.84 -25.40 5.87
C LYS A 21 -14.91 -23.87 5.85
N GLY A 22 -15.06 -23.28 4.67
CA GLY A 22 -15.22 -21.84 4.45
C GLY A 22 -14.11 -21.23 3.60
N TYR A 23 -14.18 -19.90 3.40
CA TYR A 23 -13.21 -19.13 2.60
C TYR A 23 -12.39 -18.19 3.48
N TYR A 24 -11.72 -18.77 4.48
CA TYR A 24 -10.96 -18.00 5.47
C TYR A 24 -9.50 -17.89 5.08
N TYR A 25 -9.01 -16.65 4.99
CA TYR A 25 -7.60 -16.33 4.80
C TYR A 25 -7.13 -15.42 5.93
N PRO A 26 -6.03 -15.75 6.64
CA PRO A 26 -5.60 -14.95 7.78
C PRO A 26 -4.98 -13.63 7.33
N PRO A 27 -5.00 -12.58 8.19
CA PRO A 27 -4.16 -11.41 8.02
C PRO A 27 -2.72 -11.81 7.77
N THR A 28 -2.16 -11.30 6.68
CA THR A 28 -0.84 -11.70 6.19
C THR A 28 0.05 -10.49 6.02
N LEU A 29 1.24 -10.54 6.61
CA LEU A 29 2.24 -9.47 6.54
C LEU A 29 3.45 -9.97 5.75
N LEU A 30 3.82 -9.22 4.71
CA LEU A 30 5.01 -9.49 3.91
C LEU A 30 6.08 -8.43 4.19
N LEU A 31 7.28 -8.92 4.50
CA LEU A 31 8.48 -8.12 4.68
C LEU A 31 9.49 -8.44 3.58
N ASP A 32 10.57 -7.66 3.51
CA ASP A 32 11.62 -7.80 2.50
C ASP A 32 11.05 -7.68 1.06
N VAL A 33 9.93 -6.97 0.92
CA VAL A 33 9.30 -6.65 -0.36
C VAL A 33 10.11 -5.56 -1.03
N ARG A 34 10.34 -5.70 -2.34
CA ARG A 34 10.98 -4.69 -3.18
C ARG A 34 9.96 -4.09 -4.15
N GLN A 35 10.21 -2.86 -4.59
CA GLN A 35 9.26 -2.13 -5.44
C GLN A 35 8.89 -2.92 -6.70
N GLU A 36 9.86 -3.56 -7.34
CA GLU A 36 9.67 -4.30 -8.59
C GLU A 36 8.90 -5.63 -8.48
N MET A 37 8.53 -6.05 -7.27
CA MET A 37 7.78 -7.29 -7.05
C MET A 37 6.32 -7.13 -7.47
N SER A 38 5.71 -8.18 -8.00
CA SER A 38 4.33 -8.12 -8.51
C SER A 38 3.32 -7.76 -7.42
N ILE A 39 3.61 -8.11 -6.16
CA ILE A 39 2.76 -7.80 -5.00
C ILE A 39 2.61 -6.30 -4.73
N MET A 40 3.53 -5.47 -5.25
CA MET A 40 3.45 -4.00 -5.15
C MET A 40 2.61 -3.38 -6.27
N HIS A 41 2.47 -4.07 -7.40
CA HIS A 41 1.80 -3.56 -8.60
C HIS A 41 0.44 -4.21 -8.89
N GLU A 42 0.12 -5.35 -8.27
CA GLU A 42 -1.13 -6.09 -8.50
C GLU A 42 -2.05 -6.03 -7.27
N GLU A 43 -3.34 -5.75 -7.51
CA GLU A 43 -4.33 -5.71 -6.43
C GLU A 43 -4.68 -7.11 -5.91
N THR A 44 -4.36 -7.39 -4.64
CA THR A 44 -4.54 -8.72 -4.05
C THR A 44 -5.98 -9.02 -3.58
N PHE A 45 -6.80 -8.00 -3.29
CA PHE A 45 -8.19 -8.14 -2.79
C PHE A 45 -8.36 -9.05 -1.56
N GLY A 46 -7.29 -9.28 -0.79
CA GLY A 46 -7.28 -10.12 0.40
C GLY A 46 -6.62 -9.40 1.58
N PRO A 47 -6.64 -9.97 2.78
CA PRO A 47 -6.04 -9.37 3.97
C PRO A 47 -4.51 -9.55 3.96
N VAL A 48 -3.85 -9.01 2.94
CA VAL A 48 -2.41 -9.12 2.69
C VAL A 48 -1.81 -7.73 2.63
N LEU A 49 -0.84 -7.45 3.51
CA LEU A 49 -0.14 -6.18 3.60
C LEU A 49 1.34 -6.37 3.22
N PRO A 50 1.77 -5.95 2.03
CA PRO A 50 3.18 -5.82 1.70
C PRO A 50 3.79 -4.56 2.34
N VAL A 51 5.02 -4.67 2.83
CA VAL A 51 5.78 -3.55 3.40
C VAL A 51 7.09 -3.39 2.63
N VAL A 52 7.24 -2.22 2.01
CA VAL A 52 8.46 -1.78 1.35
C VAL A 52 9.08 -0.62 2.15
N ALA A 53 10.40 -0.62 2.29
CA ALA A 53 11.14 0.46 2.93
C ALA A 53 11.62 1.48 1.90
N PHE A 54 11.83 2.71 2.34
CA PHE A 54 12.40 3.81 1.56
C PHE A 54 13.29 4.65 2.48
N ASP A 55 14.24 5.40 1.91
CA ASP A 55 15.18 6.24 2.65
C ASP A 55 14.83 7.72 2.56
N THR A 56 14.19 8.14 1.45
CA THR A 56 13.86 9.56 1.21
C THR A 56 12.39 9.77 0.87
N LEU A 57 11.89 10.99 1.11
CA LEU A 57 10.52 11.33 0.75
C LEU A 57 10.31 11.31 -0.76
N GLU A 58 11.32 11.74 -1.52
CA GLU A 58 11.30 11.76 -2.98
C GLU A 58 11.19 10.34 -3.55
N GLU A 59 11.93 9.40 -2.97
CA GLU A 59 11.84 7.98 -3.29
C GLU A 59 10.46 7.41 -2.94
N ALA A 60 9.94 7.69 -1.75
CA ALA A 60 8.60 7.23 -1.35
C ALA A 60 7.50 7.71 -2.31
N ILE A 61 7.56 8.98 -2.73
CA ILE A 61 6.63 9.55 -3.71
C ILE A 61 6.80 8.88 -5.07
N ALA A 62 8.04 8.64 -5.51
CA ALA A 62 8.31 7.97 -6.78
C ALA A 62 7.76 6.54 -6.78
N MET A 63 8.00 5.77 -5.72
CA MET A 63 7.50 4.40 -5.54
C MET A 63 5.97 4.37 -5.45
N ALA A 64 5.35 5.29 -4.72
CA ALA A 64 3.88 5.35 -4.63
C ALA A 64 3.23 5.64 -5.99
N ASN A 65 3.86 6.48 -6.81
CA ASN A 65 3.38 6.83 -8.14
C ASN A 65 3.74 5.80 -9.22
N ASP A 66 4.61 4.83 -8.91
CA ASP A 66 4.97 3.72 -9.80
C ASP A 66 3.90 2.61 -9.71
N SER A 67 2.70 3.00 -10.12
CA SER A 67 1.48 2.21 -10.04
C SER A 67 0.56 2.62 -11.18
N ASP A 68 -0.10 1.65 -11.81
CA ASP A 68 -1.18 1.89 -12.77
C ASP A 68 -2.48 2.36 -12.07
N TYR A 69 -2.50 2.33 -10.73
CA TYR A 69 -3.61 2.74 -9.88
C TYR A 69 -3.31 4.05 -9.14
N GLY A 70 -4.36 4.78 -8.81
CA GLY A 70 -4.25 6.05 -8.08
C GLY A 70 -5.53 6.39 -7.30
N LEU A 71 -6.13 5.42 -6.62
CA LEU A 71 -7.41 5.61 -5.93
C LEU A 71 -7.24 6.47 -4.66
N THR A 72 -6.62 5.91 -3.63
CA THR A 72 -6.36 6.62 -2.37
C THR A 72 -4.93 6.40 -1.89
N SER A 73 -4.41 7.37 -1.14
CA SER A 73 -3.13 7.27 -0.44
C SER A 73 -3.23 7.88 0.96
N SER A 74 -2.29 7.50 1.84
CA SER A 74 -2.23 8.00 3.22
C SER A 74 -0.80 8.35 3.60
N ILE A 75 -0.62 9.52 4.24
CA ILE A 75 0.66 10.01 4.74
C ILE A 75 0.57 10.16 6.25
N TYR A 76 1.56 9.62 6.98
CA TYR A 76 1.69 9.80 8.42
C TYR A 76 2.96 10.58 8.72
N THR A 77 2.82 11.80 9.20
CA THR A 77 3.95 12.69 9.54
C THR A 77 3.53 13.79 10.51
N GLN A 78 4.45 14.22 11.37
CA GLN A 78 4.29 15.42 12.20
C GLN A 78 4.80 16.69 11.51
N ASN A 79 5.48 16.55 10.37
CA ASN A 79 6.09 17.68 9.66
C ASN A 79 5.17 18.18 8.53
N LEU A 80 4.66 19.41 8.70
CA LEU A 80 3.77 20.04 7.72
C LEU A 80 4.42 20.23 6.34
N ASN A 81 5.72 20.53 6.27
CA ASN A 81 6.41 20.68 4.98
C ASN A 81 6.47 19.34 4.22
N VAL A 82 6.66 18.23 4.94
CA VAL A 82 6.62 16.87 4.37
C VAL A 82 5.22 16.57 3.84
N ALA A 83 4.18 16.83 4.64
CA ALA A 83 2.80 16.63 4.22
C ALA A 83 2.47 17.44 2.94
N MET A 84 2.79 18.74 2.94
CA MET A 84 2.53 19.62 1.79
C MET A 84 3.32 19.22 0.54
N LYS A 85 4.53 18.69 0.69
CA LYS A 85 5.33 18.20 -0.43
C LYS A 85 4.76 16.90 -1.00
N ALA A 86 4.39 15.96 -0.14
CA ALA A 86 3.82 14.68 -0.54
C ALA A 86 2.47 14.85 -1.26
N ILE A 87 1.56 15.68 -0.73
CA ILE A 87 0.25 15.95 -1.37
C ILE A 87 0.41 16.52 -2.79
N LYS A 88 1.44 17.34 -3.04
CA LYS A 88 1.70 17.89 -4.37
C LYS A 88 2.36 16.89 -5.33
N GLY A 89 3.01 15.86 -4.80
CA GLY A 89 3.76 14.88 -5.58
C GLY A 89 3.00 13.60 -5.86
N LEU A 90 2.09 13.20 -4.98
CA LEU A 90 1.30 11.98 -5.08
C LEU A 90 0.21 12.11 -6.14
N LYS A 91 0.11 11.10 -7.00
CA LYS A 91 -0.86 10.98 -8.10
C LYS A 91 -2.03 10.08 -7.68
N PHE A 92 -2.76 10.53 -6.66
CA PHE A 92 -3.91 9.83 -6.10
C PHE A 92 -5.09 10.78 -6.01
N GLY A 93 -6.29 10.31 -6.30
CA GLY A 93 -7.47 11.17 -6.25
C GLY A 93 -7.79 11.65 -4.83
N GLU A 94 -7.49 10.81 -3.82
CA GLU A 94 -7.57 11.20 -2.42
C GLU A 94 -6.26 10.93 -1.67
N THR A 95 -5.84 11.89 -0.86
CA THR A 95 -4.68 11.76 0.03
C THR A 95 -5.07 12.14 1.45
N TYR A 96 -4.94 11.19 2.38
CA TYR A 96 -5.24 11.37 3.80
C TYR A 96 -3.95 11.72 4.58
N ILE A 97 -4.06 12.59 5.59
CA ILE A 97 -2.93 12.96 6.46
C ILE A 97 -3.24 12.53 7.90
N ASN A 98 -2.37 11.74 8.50
CA ASN A 98 -2.44 11.29 9.89
C ASN A 98 -3.76 10.60 10.26
N ARG A 99 -4.34 9.87 9.31
CA ARG A 99 -5.55 9.07 9.50
C ARG A 99 -5.56 7.91 8.51
N GLU A 100 -6.24 6.85 8.91
CA GLU A 100 -6.52 5.71 8.03
C GLU A 100 -7.51 6.07 6.91
N ASN A 101 -7.51 5.21 5.88
CA ASN A 101 -8.34 5.33 4.70
C ASN A 101 -9.81 5.13 5.12
N PHE A 102 -10.52 6.24 5.31
CA PHE A 102 -11.97 6.23 5.51
C PHE A 102 -12.53 7.39 4.72
N GLU A 103 -13.47 7.11 3.81
CA GLU A 103 -14.09 8.12 2.95
C GLU A 103 -14.49 9.33 3.78
N ALA A 104 -13.99 10.50 3.40
CA ALA A 104 -14.57 11.72 3.92
C ALA A 104 -15.98 11.83 3.32
N MET A 105 -17.03 11.94 4.15
CA MET A 105 -18.41 12.11 3.66
C MET A 105 -18.61 13.29 2.70
N GLN A 106 -17.63 14.20 2.60
CA GLN A 106 -17.63 15.37 1.72
C GLN A 106 -16.45 15.36 0.73
N GLY A 107 -15.69 14.27 0.65
CA GLY A 107 -14.56 14.09 -0.27
C GLY A 107 -15.04 13.68 -1.67
N PHE A 108 -14.34 14.13 -2.69
CA PHE A 108 -14.56 13.68 -4.06
C PHE A 108 -13.79 12.38 -4.29
N HIS A 109 -14.49 11.25 -4.26
CA HIS A 109 -13.89 9.92 -4.36
C HIS A 109 -13.82 9.46 -5.82
N ALA A 110 -12.70 9.76 -6.47
CA ALA A 110 -12.40 9.31 -7.82
C ALA A 110 -10.93 8.89 -7.92
N GLY A 111 -10.59 7.97 -8.82
CA GLY A 111 -9.20 7.67 -9.12
C GLY A 111 -8.49 8.86 -9.77
N TRP A 112 -7.17 8.91 -9.62
CA TRP A 112 -6.32 9.81 -10.37
C TRP A 112 -6.40 9.51 -11.88
N ALA A 113 -6.50 10.56 -12.69
CA ALA A 113 -6.61 10.49 -14.16
C ALA A 113 -5.42 11.19 -14.85
#